data_AF-A0A9D8I8C8-F1
#
_entry.id   AF-A0A9D8I8C8-F1
#
_cell.length_a   1.000
_cell.length_b   1.000
_cell.length_c   1.000
_cell.angle_alpha   90.00
_cell.angle_beta   90.00
_cell.angle_gamma   90.00
#
_symmetry.space_group_name_H-M   'P 1'
#
loop_
_entity.id
_entity.type
_entity.pdbx_description
1 polymer ?
#
loop_
_entity_poly.entity_id
_entity_poly.type
_entity_poly.pdbx_seq_one_letter_code
_entity_poly.pdbx_strand_id
1 'polypeptide(L)'
;MRDDQHRFLTLRVLPARVNAEQVAWLIACQPHDVPVLVAGKLLKPLGNPPQNGIKFFATREVLELAQDQKWLHRATVAIYQHWHQRNARRKDTPEEETPLPAT
;
A
#
# COMPACT_ATOMS: atom_id res chain seq x y z
N MET A 1 -0.69 -12.01 -11.80
CA MET A 1 -1.15 -10.85 -11.00
C MET A 1 -2.66 -10.65 -11.06
N ARG A 2 -3.30 -10.38 -12.21
CA ARG A 2 -4.79 -10.31 -12.26
C ARG A 2 -5.46 -11.66 -11.99
N ASP A 3 -4.89 -12.74 -12.53
CA ASP A 3 -5.39 -14.10 -12.29
C ASP A 3 -5.26 -14.52 -10.82
N ASP A 4 -4.14 -14.18 -10.17
CA ASP A 4 -3.94 -14.43 -8.74
C ASP A 4 -4.93 -13.64 -7.87
N GLN A 5 -5.17 -12.37 -8.21
CA GLN A 5 -6.18 -11.54 -7.55
C GLN A 5 -7.59 -12.14 -7.71
N HIS A 6 -7.97 -12.52 -8.93
CA HIS A 6 -9.27 -13.15 -9.18
C HIS A 6 -9.42 -14.46 -8.40
N ARG A 7 -8.39 -15.30 -8.41
CA ARG A 7 -8.39 -16.56 -7.66
C ARG A 7 -8.53 -16.32 -6.16
N PHE A 8 -7.83 -15.32 -5.62
CA PHE A 8 -7.88 -14.95 -4.22
C PHE A 8 -9.25 -14.41 -3.80
N LEU A 9 -9.84 -13.51 -4.60
CA LEU A 9 -11.16 -12.93 -4.33
C LEU A 9 -12.32 -13.94 -4.53
N THR A 10 -12.09 -15.03 -5.26
CA THR A 10 -13.06 -16.12 -5.47
C THR A 10 -13.01 -17.17 -4.36
N LEU A 11 -12.06 -17.08 -3.42
CA LEU A 11 -11.96 -18.05 -2.31
C LEU A 11 -13.20 -17.98 -1.42
N ARG A 12 -13.85 -19.12 -1.19
CA ARG A 12 -14.97 -19.25 -0.23
C ARG A 12 -14.57 -18.93 1.21
N VAL A 13 -13.31 -19.14 1.54
CA VAL A 13 -12.74 -18.85 2.85
C VAL A 13 -11.45 -18.07 2.64
N LEU A 14 -11.42 -16.83 3.12
CA LEU A 14 -10.20 -16.04 3.10
C LEU A 14 -9.23 -16.55 4.18
N PRO A 15 -7.92 -16.54 3.92
CA PRO A 15 -6.94 -16.94 4.92
C PRO A 15 -7.02 -16.02 6.15
N ALA A 16 -6.69 -16.52 7.34
CA ALA A 16 -6.74 -15.70 8.57
C ALA A 16 -5.70 -14.56 8.58
N ARG A 17 -4.61 -14.73 7.82
CA ARG A 17 -3.52 -13.76 7.66
C ARG A 17 -3.33 -13.45 6.18
N VAL A 18 -3.12 -12.18 5.87
CA VAL A 18 -2.86 -11.69 4.51
C VAL A 18 -1.59 -10.84 4.48
N ASN A 19 -0.85 -10.89 3.37
CA ASN A 19 0.30 -10.02 3.14
C ASN A 19 -0.14 -8.66 2.57
N ALA A 20 0.80 -7.72 2.41
CA ALA A 20 0.49 -6.39 1.88
C ALA A 20 -0.17 -6.42 0.49
N GLU A 21 0.20 -7.37 -0.37
CA GLU A 21 -0.39 -7.48 -1.72
C GLU A 21 -1.86 -7.92 -1.66
N GLN A 22 -2.16 -8.93 -0.84
CA GLN A 22 -3.52 -9.40 -0.62
C GLN A 22 -4.39 -8.37 0.09
N VAL A 23 -3.83 -7.61 1.04
CA VAL A 23 -4.52 -6.46 1.66
C VAL A 23 -4.92 -5.46 0.58
N ALA A 24 -4.02 -5.15 -0.35
CA ALA A 24 -4.29 -4.21 -1.43
C ALA A 24 -5.44 -4.69 -2.32
N TRP A 25 -5.53 -5.99 -2.59
CA TRP A 25 -6.67 -6.57 -3.31
C TRP A 25 -7.99 -6.43 -2.56
N LEU A 26 -7.99 -6.59 -1.23
CA LEU A 26 -9.19 -6.49 -0.40
C LEU A 26 -9.73 -5.06 -0.32
N ILE A 27 -8.87 -4.05 -0.26
CA ILE A 27 -9.25 -2.63 -0.13
C ILE A 27 -9.19 -1.86 -1.47
N ALA A 28 -8.98 -2.57 -2.57
CA ALA A 28 -8.85 -2.02 -3.92
C ALA A 28 -7.80 -0.89 -4.05
N CYS A 29 -6.64 -1.03 -3.39
CA CYS A 29 -5.50 -0.11 -3.52
C CYS A 29 -4.31 -0.78 -4.23
N GLN A 30 -3.22 -0.04 -4.44
CA GLN A 30 -1.98 -0.63 -4.96
C GLN A 30 -1.16 -1.26 -3.81
N PRO A 31 -0.36 -2.31 -4.08
CA PRO A 31 0.47 -2.95 -3.04
C PRO A 31 1.49 -1.99 -2.41
N HIS A 32 1.94 -0.97 -3.15
CA HIS A 32 2.86 0.06 -2.65
C HIS A 32 2.19 1.11 -1.75
N ASP A 33 0.85 1.19 -1.73
CA ASP A 33 0.10 2.09 -0.85
C ASP A 33 -0.05 1.51 0.57
N VAL A 34 0.00 0.18 0.72
CA VAL A 34 -0.17 -0.48 2.01
C VAL A 34 0.89 -0.04 3.04
N PRO A 35 2.19 0.08 2.70
CA PRO A 35 3.18 0.69 3.60
C PRO A 35 2.85 2.12 4.03
N VAL A 36 2.21 2.92 3.17
CA VAL A 36 1.78 4.29 3.48
C VAL A 36 0.67 4.26 4.53
N LEU A 37 -0.30 3.36 4.39
CA LEU A 37 -1.38 3.17 5.35
C LEU A 37 -0.86 2.69 6.71
N VAL A 38 0.18 1.84 6.72
CA VAL A 38 0.87 1.44 7.96
C VAL A 38 1.60 2.63 8.59
N ALA A 39 2.30 3.43 7.80
CA ALA A 39 2.97 4.64 8.30
C ALA A 39 1.97 5.67 8.85
N GLY A 40 0.79 5.78 8.25
CA GLY A 40 -0.32 6.61 8.70
C GLY A 40 -1.09 6.07 9.90
N LYS A 41 -0.67 4.93 10.49
CA LYS A 41 -1.36 4.22 11.58
C LYS A 41 -2.81 3.82 11.25
N LEU A 42 -3.12 3.69 9.96
CA LEU A 42 -4.44 3.28 9.46
C LEU A 42 -4.55 1.75 9.36
N LEU A 43 -3.42 1.05 9.17
CA LEU A 43 -3.32 -0.40 9.20
C LEU A 43 -2.29 -0.84 10.24
N LYS A 44 -2.62 -1.90 10.98
CA LYS A 44 -1.73 -2.50 11.97
C LYS A 44 -1.20 -3.86 11.47
N PRO A 45 0.12 -4.02 11.31
CA PRO A 45 0.68 -5.34 11.01
C PRO A 45 0.53 -6.26 12.23
N LEU A 46 0.34 -7.55 11.96
CA LEU A 46 0.37 -8.61 12.95
C LEU A 46 1.80 -8.85 13.42
N GLY A 47 2.03 -8.63 14.72
CA GLY A 47 3.32 -8.78 15.37
C GLY A 47 4.29 -7.63 15.08
N ASN A 48 5.57 -7.84 15.42
CA ASN A 48 6.65 -6.90 15.15
C ASN A 48 7.63 -7.52 14.13
N PRO A 49 7.29 -7.53 12.83
CA PRO A 49 8.16 -8.12 11.82
C PRO A 49 9.48 -7.33 11.72
N PRO A 50 10.61 -8.01 11.45
CA PRO A 50 11.88 -7.34 11.23
C PRO A 50 11.79 -6.40 10.01
N GLN A 51 12.71 -5.43 9.91
CA GLN A 51 12.69 -4.39 8.88
C GLN A 51 12.62 -4.95 7.44
N ASN A 52 13.23 -6.12 7.21
CA ASN A 52 13.26 -6.82 5.92
C ASN A 52 12.23 -7.96 5.82
N GLY A 53 11.37 -8.13 6.84
CA GLY A 53 10.38 -9.18 6.92
C GLY A 53 9.10 -8.83 6.18
N ILE A 54 8.45 -9.86 5.62
CA ILE A 54 7.11 -9.74 5.06
C ILE A 54 6.14 -9.40 6.20
N LYS A 55 5.43 -8.28 6.06
CA LYS A 55 4.40 -7.86 7.02
C LYS A 55 3.10 -8.59 6.72
N PHE A 56 2.54 -9.22 7.74
CA PHE A 56 1.22 -9.86 7.68
C PHE A 56 0.19 -9.02 8.41
N PHE A 57 -1.07 -9.17 8.03
CA PHE A 57 -2.22 -8.45 8.59
C PHE A 57 -3.35 -9.45 8.88
N ALA A 58 -4.19 -9.15 9.86
CA ALA A 58 -5.37 -9.96 10.14
C ALA A 58 -6.44 -9.66 9.10
N THR A 59 -6.86 -10.67 8.36
CA THR A 59 -7.88 -10.48 7.31
C THR A 59 -9.18 -9.94 7.87
N ARG A 60 -9.57 -10.42 9.07
CA ARG A 60 -10.76 -9.92 9.77
C ARG A 60 -10.68 -8.41 10.02
N GLU A 61 -9.58 -7.93 10.56
CA GLU A 61 -9.39 -6.51 10.87
C GLU A 61 -9.40 -5.66 9.59
N VAL A 62 -8.76 -6.15 8.52
CA VAL A 62 -8.75 -5.47 7.21
C VAL A 62 -10.17 -5.35 6.63
N LEU A 63 -10.98 -6.41 6.71
CA LEU A 63 -12.36 -6.39 6.24
C LEU A 63 -13.25 -5.48 7.09
N GLU A 64 -13.07 -5.48 8.41
CA GLU A 64 -13.79 -4.58 9.32
C GLU A 64 -13.46 -3.11 9.01
N LEU A 65 -12.18 -2.79 8.77
CA LEU A 65 -11.76 -1.44 8.34
C LEU A 65 -12.29 -1.07 6.95
N ALA A 66 -12.34 -2.02 6.03
CA ALA A 66 -12.87 -1.81 4.68
C ALA A 66 -14.38 -1.51 4.66
N GLN A 67 -15.12 -1.89 5.70
CA GLN A 67 -16.53 -1.55 5.85
C GLN A 67 -16.75 -0.14 6.44
N ASP A 68 -15.73 0.45 7.08
CA ASP A 68 -15.83 1.78 7.67
C ASP A 68 -15.58 2.87 6.60
N GLN A 69 -16.63 3.60 6.24
CA GLN A 69 -16.56 4.69 5.26
C GLN A 69 -15.60 5.82 5.67
N LYS A 70 -15.52 6.16 6.97
CA LYS A 70 -14.61 7.20 7.46
C LYS A 70 -13.17 6.73 7.34
N TRP A 71 -12.91 5.46 7.61
CA TRP A 71 -11.61 4.85 7.41
C TRP A 71 -11.22 4.86 5.92
N LEU A 72 -12.11 4.45 5.02
CA LEU A 72 -11.88 4.49 3.57
C LEU A 72 -11.51 5.89 3.11
N HIS A 73 -12.26 6.91 3.54
CA HIS A 73 -11.96 8.30 3.21
C HIS A 73 -10.56 8.71 3.68
N ARG A 74 -10.20 8.40 4.93
CA ARG A 74 -8.87 8.70 5.48
C ARG A 74 -7.75 7.95 4.75
N ALA A 75 -7.97 6.69 4.39
CA ALA A 75 -7.03 5.89 3.63
C ALA A 75 -6.76 6.51 2.26
N THR A 76 -7.82 6.87 1.53
CA THR A 76 -7.70 7.54 0.23
C THR A 76 -6.93 8.86 0.35
N VAL A 77 -7.28 9.72 1.32
CA VAL A 77 -6.58 10.99 1.54
C VAL A 77 -5.10 10.79 1.87
N ALA A 78 -4.77 9.83 2.74
CA ALA A 78 -3.39 9.55 3.12
C ALA A 78 -2.55 9.09 1.92
N ILE A 79 -3.10 8.24 1.06
CA ILE A 79 -2.44 7.78 -0.17
C ILE A 79 -2.17 8.97 -1.10
N TYR A 80 -3.18 9.80 -1.38
CA TYR A 80 -3.02 10.97 -2.24
C TYR A 80 -1.97 11.95 -1.69
N GLN A 81 -2.01 12.25 -0.40
CA GLN A 81 -1.05 13.17 0.23
C GLN A 81 0.38 12.65 0.13
N HIS A 82 0.60 11.35 0.35
CA HIS A 82 1.91 10.74 0.26
C HIS A 82 2.51 10.85 -1.16
N TRP A 83 1.72 10.52 -2.18
CA TRP A 83 2.16 10.60 -3.57
C TRP A 83 2.30 12.04 -4.07
N HIS A 84 1.41 12.93 -3.65
CA HIS A 84 1.53 14.36 -3.94
C HIS A 84 2.84 14.94 -3.39
N GLN A 85 3.20 14.62 -2.14
CA GLN A 85 4.47 15.06 -1.54
C GLN A 85 5.70 14.45 -2.23
N ARG A 86 5.66 13.17 -2.61
CA ARG A 86 6.76 12.54 -3.36
C ARG A 86 6.93 13.15 -4.75
N ASN A 87 5.84 13.47 -5.44
CA ASN A 87 5.89 14.08 -6.77
C ASN A 87 6.37 15.54 -6.70
N ALA A 88 5.96 16.29 -5.68
CA ALA A 88 6.47 17.64 -5.44
C ALA A 88 7.98 17.65 -5.21
N ARG A 89 8.50 16.71 -4.40
CA ARG A 89 9.94 16.56 -4.15
C ARG A 89 10.75 16.16 -5.39
N ARG A 90 10.16 15.38 -6.29
CA ARG A 90 10.82 14.98 -7.56
C ARG A 90 10.92 16.13 -8.55
N LYS A 91 9.98 17.07 -8.54
CA LYS A 91 10.02 18.28 -9.37
C LYS A 91 11.08 19.29 -8.94
N ASP A 92 11.55 19.20 -7.69
CA ASP A 92 12.57 20.08 -7.13
C ASP A 92 14.00 19.57 -7.37
N THR A 93 14.15 18.41 -8.04
CA THR A 93 15.46 17.96 -8.53
C THR A 93 15.60 18.42 -9.98
N PRO A 94 16.31 19.53 -10.27
CA PRO A 94 16.63 19.86 -11.65
C PRO A 94 17.44 18.71 -12.23
N GLU A 95 16.98 18.21 -13.37
CA GLU A 95 17.69 17.24 -14.19
C GLU A 95 19.07 17.85 -14.49
N GLU A 96 20.11 17.29 -13.88
CA GLU A 96 21.49 17.67 -14.10
C GLU A 96 21.84 17.37 -15.55
N GLU A 97 21.74 18.41 -16.39
CA GLU A 97 22.22 18.45 -17.77
C GLU A 97 23.65 17.92 -17.80
N THR A 98 23.82 16.70 -18.29
CA THR A 98 25.14 16.11 -18.53
C THR A 98 25.78 16.87 -19.69
N PRO A 99 26.88 17.63 -19.51
CA PRO A 99 27.53 18.27 -20.64
C PRO A 99 28.20 17.17 -21.49
N LEU A 100 27.83 17.11 -22.76
CA LEU A 100 28.47 16.25 -23.76
C LEU A 100 29.98 16.56 -23.82
N PRO A 101 30.86 15.54 -23.91
CA PRO A 101 32.29 15.77 -24.06
C PRO A 101 32.57 16.39 -25.43
N ALA A 102 33.24 17.55 -25.43
CA ALA A 102 33.78 18.17 -26.63
C ALA A 102 34.86 17.25 -27.25
N THR A 103 34.71 16.97 -28.54
CA THR A 103 35.77 16.41 -29.40
C THR A 103 36.41 17.55 -30.19
#